data_AF-A0A8I0KDI9-F1
#
_entry.id   AF-A0A8I0KDI9-F1
#
_cell.length_a   1.000
_cell.length_b   1.000
_cell.length_c   1.000
_cell.angle_alpha   90.00
_cell.angle_beta   90.00
_cell.angle_gamma   90.00
#
_symmetry.space_group_name_H-M   'P 1'
#
loop_
_entity.id
_entity.type
_entity.pdbx_description
1 polymer ?
#
loop_
_entity_poly.entity_id
_entity_poly.type
_entity_poly.pdbx_seq_one_letter_code
_entity_poly.pdbx_strand_id
1 'polypeptide(L)'
;DLSENTLLSGGVTYQEDDPRGPMWGGLPVWFSDGTKTNWSKNITTSADWTRWNVKYTNLFADLTHKFNDNWSAKLSYSHGKRDANSKLLYVSGSVDKNTGLGLSPYASAYDLEVEQDNASLQLNGSFDL
;
A
#
# COMPACT_ATOMS: atom_id res chain seq x y z
N ASP A 1 -23.72 21.31 6.23
CA ASP A 1 -23.88 21.63 7.66
C ASP A 1 -25.25 21.15 8.10
N LEU A 2 -25.37 20.40 9.20
CA LEU A 2 -26.65 19.81 9.66
C LEU A 2 -27.37 20.75 10.64
N SER A 3 -26.61 21.50 11.43
CA SER A 3 -27.07 22.62 12.26
C SER A 3 -25.86 23.50 12.61
N GLU A 4 -26.05 24.67 13.22
CA GLU A 4 -24.96 25.58 13.62
C GLU A 4 -23.88 24.90 14.49
N ASN A 5 -24.24 23.83 15.20
CA ASN A 5 -23.35 23.09 16.10
C ASN A 5 -22.98 21.69 15.59
N THR A 6 -23.39 21.30 14.37
CA THR A 6 -23.25 19.93 13.87
C THR A 6 -22.75 19.88 12.44
N LEU A 7 -21.46 19.56 12.28
CA LEU A 7 -20.82 19.41 10.99
C LEU A 7 -20.75 17.93 10.60
N LEU A 8 -21.37 17.59 9.48
CA LEU A 8 -21.13 16.34 8.76
C LEU A 8 -20.15 16.61 7.61
N SER A 9 -19.06 15.87 7.56
CA SER A 9 -18.11 15.85 6.45
C SER A 9 -17.89 14.42 5.98
N GLY A 10 -17.62 14.24 4.69
CA GLY A 10 -17.31 12.93 4.16
C GLY A 10 -16.71 13.04 2.77
N GLY A 11 -16.19 11.93 2.28
CA GLY A 11 -15.57 11.88 0.98
C GLY A 11 -15.22 10.46 0.56
N VAL A 12 -14.76 10.37 -0.68
CA VAL A 12 -14.24 9.14 -1.27
C VAL A 12 -12.86 9.43 -1.82
N THR A 13 -11.93 8.51 -1.59
CA THR A 13 -10.61 8.52 -2.21
C THR A 13 -10.45 7.29 -3.08
N TYR A 14 -9.76 7.46 -4.20
CA TYR A 14 -9.40 6.39 -5.12
C TYR A 14 -7.93 6.55 -5.51
N GLN A 15 -7.17 5.47 -5.39
CA GLN A 15 -5.79 5.38 -5.86
C GLN A 15 -5.60 4.05 -6.58
N GLU A 16 -4.93 4.09 -7.72
CA GLU A 16 -4.48 2.91 -8.45
C GLU A 16 -2.99 3.04 -8.75
N ASP A 17 -2.24 2.01 -8.35
CA ASP A 17 -0.85 1.81 -8.75
C ASP A 17 -0.79 0.66 -9.75
N ASP A 18 -0.30 0.92 -10.97
CA ASP A 18 -0.18 -0.08 -12.04
C ASP A 18 1.22 -0.11 -12.73
N PRO A 19 2.30 -0.37 -11.99
CA PRO A 19 3.61 -0.55 -12.60
C PRO A 19 3.65 -1.81 -13.48
N ARG A 20 4.22 -1.67 -14.67
CA ARG A 20 4.49 -2.73 -15.64
C ARG A 20 5.97 -3.05 -15.67
N GLY A 21 6.32 -4.33 -15.73
CA GLY A 21 7.70 -4.76 -15.60
C GLY A 21 8.38 -4.36 -14.28
N PRO A 22 7.71 -4.37 -13.10
CA PRO A 22 8.40 -4.04 -11.85
C PRO A 22 9.40 -5.15 -11.48
N MET A 23 10.48 -4.78 -10.81
CA MET A 23 11.35 -5.76 -10.16
C MET A 23 10.69 -6.20 -8.86
N TRP A 24 10.62 -7.51 -8.63
CA TRP A 24 10.22 -8.08 -7.35
C TRP A 24 11.48 -8.64 -6.69
N GLY A 25 12.01 -7.92 -5.70
CA GLY A 25 13.36 -8.15 -5.17
C GLY A 25 14.40 -7.22 -5.82
N GLY A 26 15.60 -7.75 -6.08
CA GLY A 26 16.74 -6.95 -6.54
C GLY A 26 17.71 -7.76 -7.39
N LEU A 27 18.72 -7.07 -7.94
CA LEU A 27 19.86 -7.75 -8.55
C LEU A 27 20.75 -8.35 -7.46
N PRO A 28 21.36 -9.54 -7.67
CA PRO A 28 22.31 -10.11 -6.73
C PRO A 28 23.45 -9.14 -6.45
N VAL A 29 23.80 -8.96 -5.17
CA VAL A 29 24.90 -8.06 -4.78
C VAL A 29 26.26 -8.72 -5.00
N TRP A 30 26.32 -10.05 -4.85
CA TRP A 30 27.54 -10.86 -4.91
C TRP A 30 27.43 -11.92 -6.02
N PHE A 31 28.54 -12.21 -6.68
CA PHE A 31 28.68 -13.40 -7.50
C PHE A 31 28.85 -14.66 -6.62
N SER A 32 28.70 -15.84 -7.20
CA SER A 32 28.88 -17.13 -6.52
C SER A 32 30.27 -17.32 -5.91
N ASP A 33 31.29 -16.63 -6.44
CA ASP A 33 32.67 -16.63 -5.93
C ASP A 33 32.92 -15.62 -4.80
N GLY A 34 31.89 -14.89 -4.36
CA GLY A 34 31.95 -13.89 -3.30
C GLY A 34 32.42 -12.50 -3.74
N THR A 35 32.77 -12.30 -5.01
CA THR A 35 33.12 -10.97 -5.53
C THR A 35 31.88 -10.08 -5.71
N LYS A 36 32.04 -8.76 -5.56
CA LYS A 36 30.93 -7.80 -5.68
C LYS A 36 30.54 -7.61 -7.14
N THR A 37 29.25 -7.61 -7.41
CA THR A 37 28.70 -7.23 -8.73
C THR A 37 28.85 -5.73 -8.99
N ASN A 38 28.89 -5.36 -10.28
CA ASN A 38 28.83 -3.97 -10.74
C ASN A 38 27.86 -3.88 -11.92
N TRP A 39 26.57 -4.06 -11.64
CA TRP A 39 25.52 -4.00 -12.65
C TRP A 39 25.35 -2.59 -13.22
N SER A 40 25.12 -2.52 -14.53
CA SER A 40 24.65 -1.28 -15.14
C SER A 40 23.26 -0.92 -14.62
N LYS A 41 22.96 0.39 -14.55
CA LYS A 41 21.68 0.92 -14.06
C LYS A 41 20.47 0.51 -14.90
N ASN A 42 20.68 -0.01 -16.10
CA ASN A 42 19.62 -0.46 -17.02
C ASN A 42 19.32 -1.97 -16.92
N ILE A 43 20.01 -2.72 -16.04
CA ILE A 43 19.75 -4.14 -15.84
C ILE A 43 18.53 -4.33 -14.93
N THR A 44 17.66 -5.27 -15.30
CA THR A 44 16.46 -5.65 -14.54
C THR A 44 16.27 -7.16 -14.54
N THR A 45 15.67 -7.69 -13.47
CA THR A 45 15.18 -9.08 -13.38
C THR A 45 13.71 -9.21 -13.75
N SER A 46 13.06 -8.11 -14.11
CA SER A 46 11.66 -8.11 -14.53
C SER A 46 11.47 -8.84 -15.85
N ALA A 47 10.30 -9.44 -16.01
CA ALA A 47 9.84 -9.97 -17.28
C ALA A 47 8.69 -9.10 -17.81
N ASP A 48 8.52 -9.03 -19.13
CA ASP A 48 7.53 -8.14 -19.77
C ASP A 48 6.08 -8.38 -19.30
N TRP A 49 5.78 -9.61 -18.87
CA TRP A 49 4.46 -10.00 -18.38
C TRP A 49 4.21 -9.61 -16.92
N THR A 50 5.21 -9.12 -16.18
CA THR A 50 5.03 -8.76 -14.77
C THR A 50 4.27 -7.44 -14.60
N ARG A 51 3.43 -7.39 -13.57
CA ARG A 51 2.54 -6.27 -13.23
C ARG A 51 2.30 -6.27 -11.74
N TRP A 52 2.26 -5.10 -11.10
CA TRP A 52 1.90 -4.99 -9.69
C TRP A 52 0.69 -4.08 -9.50
N ASN A 53 -0.47 -4.51 -9.98
CA ASN A 53 -1.67 -3.67 -9.90
C ASN A 53 -2.31 -3.76 -8.51
N VAL A 54 -2.44 -2.61 -7.86
CA VAL A 54 -3.13 -2.45 -6.58
C VAL A 54 -4.06 -1.25 -6.68
N LYS A 55 -5.31 -1.44 -6.27
CA LYS A 55 -6.33 -0.40 -6.19
C LYS A 55 -6.76 -0.24 -4.75
N TYR A 56 -6.94 1.01 -4.33
CA TYR A 56 -7.47 1.34 -3.01
C TYR A 56 -8.58 2.36 -3.15
N THR A 57 -9.76 2.00 -2.65
CA THR A 57 -10.91 2.89 -2.56
C THR A 57 -11.28 3.05 -1.09
N ASN A 58 -11.43 4.27 -0.61
CA ASN A 58 -11.84 4.50 0.78
C ASN A 58 -12.94 5.55 0.86
N LEU A 59 -14.05 5.17 1.50
CA LEU A 59 -15.12 6.07 1.88
C LEU A 59 -14.94 6.47 3.33
N PHE A 60 -15.16 7.74 3.66
CA PHE A 60 -15.13 8.21 5.04
C PHE A 60 -16.27 9.18 5.33
N ALA A 61 -16.72 9.16 6.58
CA ALA A 61 -17.71 10.09 7.11
C ALA A 61 -17.35 10.45 8.55
N ASP A 62 -17.44 11.74 8.84
CA ASP A 62 -17.14 12.36 10.12
C ASP A 62 -18.32 13.22 10.54
N LEU A 63 -18.87 12.95 11.72
CA LEU A 63 -19.89 13.77 12.37
C LEU A 63 -19.28 14.42 13.61
N THR A 64 -19.16 15.74 13.58
CA THR A 64 -18.67 16.55 14.70
C THR A 64 -19.82 17.34 15.28
N HIS A 65 -20.04 17.23 16.59
CA HIS A 65 -21.06 17.97 17.31
C HIS A 65 -20.45 18.74 18.48
N LYS A 66 -20.77 20.03 18.58
CA LYS A 66 -20.45 20.88 19.74
C LYS A 66 -21.67 20.94 20.66
N PHE A 67 -21.53 20.45 21.89
CA PHE A 67 -22.60 20.54 22.88
C PHE A 67 -22.66 21.92 23.52
N ASN A 68 -21.49 22.52 23.77
CA ASN A 68 -21.27 23.87 24.27
C ASN A 68 -19.80 24.29 24.02
N ASP A 69 -19.39 25.44 24.53
CA ASP A 69 -18.03 25.97 24.37
C ASP A 69 -16.93 25.05 24.95
N ASN A 70 -17.29 24.19 25.91
CA ASN A 70 -16.36 23.34 26.66
C ASN A 70 -16.42 21.87 26.26
N TRP A 71 -17.40 21.44 25.45
CA TRP A 71 -17.63 20.02 25.14
C TRP A 71 -17.97 19.79 23.66
N SER A 72 -17.28 18.83 23.07
CA SER A 72 -17.55 18.37 21.70
C SER A 72 -17.34 16.86 21.57
N ALA A 73 -18.05 16.25 20.63
CA ALA A 73 -17.84 14.87 20.23
C ALA A 73 -17.58 14.78 18.73
N LYS A 74 -16.75 13.80 18.34
CA LYS A 74 -16.51 13.42 16.95
C LYS A 74 -16.74 11.92 16.80
N LEU A 75 -17.65 11.56 15.91
CA LEU A 75 -17.85 10.20 15.43
C LEU A 75 -17.24 10.09 14.03
N SER A 76 -16.32 9.15 13.84
CA SER A 76 -15.65 8.89 12.57
C SER A 76 -15.90 7.46 12.12
N TYR A 77 -16.22 7.29 10.84
CA TYR A 77 -16.35 6.00 10.19
C TYR A 77 -15.60 6.00 8.84
N SER A 78 -14.92 4.90 8.53
CA SER A 78 -14.38 4.66 7.20
C SER A 78 -14.56 3.22 6.75
N HIS A 79 -14.75 3.06 5.43
CA HIS A 79 -14.80 1.78 4.75
C HIS A 79 -13.78 1.79 3.61
N GLY A 80 -12.77 0.93 3.72
CA GLY A 80 -11.70 0.79 2.74
C GLY A 80 -11.80 -0.54 2.02
N LYS A 81 -11.62 -0.53 0.69
CA LYS A 81 -11.48 -1.70 -0.15
C LYS A 81 -10.13 -1.67 -0.88
N ARG A 82 -9.40 -2.78 -0.82
CA ARG A 82 -8.14 -2.99 -1.52
C ARG A 82 -8.24 -4.18 -2.45
N ASP A 83 -8.07 -3.93 -3.74
CA ASP A 83 -8.00 -4.96 -4.77
C ASP A 83 -6.56 -5.09 -5.27
N ALA A 84 -6.04 -6.30 -5.43
CA ALA A 84 -4.73 -6.53 -6.03
C ALA A 84 -4.82 -7.60 -7.12
N ASN A 85 -4.32 -7.26 -8.31
CA ASN A 85 -4.15 -8.20 -9.42
C ASN A 85 -2.71 -8.11 -9.93
N SER A 86 -1.82 -8.87 -9.28
CA SER A 86 -0.37 -8.76 -9.51
C SER A 86 0.19 -10.06 -10.04
N LYS A 87 1.12 -9.96 -10.99
CA LYS A 87 1.93 -11.06 -11.52
C LYS A 87 3.38 -10.66 -11.37
N LEU A 88 4.10 -11.33 -10.49
CA LEU A 88 5.45 -10.94 -10.10
C LEU A 88 6.44 -12.08 -10.36
N LEU A 89 7.69 -11.70 -10.57
CA LEU A 89 8.81 -12.63 -10.74
C LEU A 89 9.91 -12.26 -9.76
N TYR A 90 10.12 -13.13 -8.77
CA TYR A 90 11.25 -13.02 -7.87
C TYR A 90 12.39 -13.85 -8.44
N VAL A 91 13.61 -13.33 -8.39
CA VAL A 91 14.80 -14.06 -8.82
C VAL A 91 15.75 -14.14 -7.66
N SER A 92 16.15 -15.37 -7.30
CA SER A 92 17.00 -15.66 -6.15
C SER A 92 18.24 -16.43 -6.56
N GLY A 93 19.22 -16.49 -5.66
CA GLY A 93 20.49 -17.19 -5.88
C GLY A 93 21.65 -16.24 -6.20
N SER A 94 22.79 -16.84 -6.51
CA SER A 94 24.03 -16.13 -6.82
C SER A 94 24.45 -16.47 -8.25
N VAL A 95 24.74 -15.44 -9.04
CA VAL A 95 25.21 -15.60 -10.41
C VAL A 95 26.66 -16.06 -10.41
N ASP A 96 26.98 -17.08 -11.18
CA ASP A 96 28.36 -17.37 -11.58
C ASP A 96 28.79 -16.39 -12.67
N LYS A 97 29.86 -15.62 -12.41
CA LYS A 97 30.29 -14.53 -13.30
C LYS A 97 30.79 -15.00 -14.67
N ASN A 98 31.21 -16.26 -14.79
CA ASN A 98 31.79 -16.80 -16.02
C ASN A 98 30.70 -17.40 -16.93
N THR A 99 29.67 -17.99 -16.33
CA THR A 99 28.61 -18.73 -17.02
C THR A 99 27.29 -17.99 -17.08
N GLY A 100 27.05 -17.03 -16.19
CA GLY A 100 25.77 -16.33 -16.04
C GLY A 100 24.66 -17.15 -15.39
N LEU A 101 24.96 -18.39 -14.95
CA LEU A 101 24.00 -19.31 -14.35
C LEU A 101 23.94 -19.17 -12.82
N GLY A 102 22.98 -19.82 -12.17
CA GLY A 102 22.87 -19.89 -10.71
C GLY A 102 21.69 -19.11 -10.12
N LEU A 103 20.89 -18.45 -10.98
CA LEU A 103 19.64 -17.82 -10.58
C LEU A 103 18.45 -18.76 -10.73
N SER A 104 17.55 -18.70 -9.77
CA SER A 104 16.31 -19.46 -9.72
C SER A 104 15.11 -18.49 -9.77
N PRO A 105 14.22 -18.63 -10.77
CA PRO A 105 13.01 -17.83 -10.84
C PRO A 105 11.92 -18.38 -9.92
N TYR A 106 11.15 -17.48 -9.33
CA TYR A 106 9.93 -17.78 -8.59
C TYR A 106 8.82 -16.85 -9.05
N ALA A 107 7.92 -17.38 -9.88
CA ALA A 107 6.76 -16.67 -10.39
C ALA A 107 5.61 -16.74 -9.38
N SER A 108 4.89 -15.64 -9.21
CA SER A 108 3.71 -15.57 -8.34
C SER A 108 2.62 -14.72 -8.93
N ALA A 109 1.38 -15.12 -8.70
CA ALA A 109 0.19 -14.35 -9.02
C ALA A 109 -0.59 -14.09 -7.73
N TYR A 110 -1.07 -12.86 -7.58
CA TYR A 110 -1.88 -12.42 -6.46
C TYR A 110 -3.19 -11.86 -7.01
N ASP A 111 -4.29 -12.47 -6.60
CA ASP A 111 -5.64 -11.97 -6.79
C ASP A 111 -6.27 -11.87 -5.40
N LEU A 112 -6.45 -10.64 -4.94
CA LEU A 112 -6.81 -10.35 -3.55
C LEU A 112 -7.84 -9.24 -3.50
N GLU A 113 -8.86 -9.44 -2.70
CA GLU A 113 -9.80 -8.41 -2.26
C GLU A 113 -9.77 -8.37 -0.73
N VAL A 114 -9.55 -7.19 -0.16
CA VAL A 114 -9.58 -6.96 1.29
C VAL A 114 -10.46 -5.76 1.58
N GLU A 115 -11.42 -5.94 2.48
CA GLU A 115 -12.27 -4.87 2.99
C GLU A 115 -11.96 -4.61 4.46
N GLN A 116 -12.05 -3.35 4.87
CA GLN A 116 -11.80 -2.92 6.25
C GLN A 116 -12.73 -1.80 6.66
N ASP A 117 -13.46 -2.02 7.73
CA ASP A 117 -14.29 -1.03 8.39
C ASP A 117 -13.60 -0.51 9.67
N ASN A 118 -13.63 0.80 9.88
CA ASN A 118 -13.13 1.42 11.10
C ASN A 118 -14.18 2.41 11.63
N ALA A 119 -14.45 2.35 12.93
CA ALA A 119 -15.31 3.31 13.61
C ALA A 119 -14.63 3.81 14.89
N SER A 120 -14.75 5.11 15.18
CA SER A 120 -14.22 5.68 16.42
C SER A 120 -15.11 6.82 16.93
N LEU A 121 -15.21 6.93 18.26
CA LEU A 121 -15.87 8.02 18.95
C LEU A 121 -14.85 8.72 19.85
N GLN A 122 -14.75 10.03 19.72
CA GLN A 122 -13.89 10.87 20.52
C GLN A 122 -14.74 11.91 21.25
N LEU A 123 -14.50 12.10 22.54
CA LEU A 123 -15.13 13.12 23.36
C LEU A 123 -14.04 14.04 23.89
N ASN A 124 -14.18 15.34 23.65
CA ASN A 124 -13.23 16.34 24.10
C ASN A 124 -13.96 17.38 24.96
N GLY A 125 -13.43 17.65 26.15
CA GLY A 125 -13.92 18.74 26.96
C GLY A 125 -13.12 19.03 28.22
N SER A 126 -13.46 20.14 28.85
CA SER A 126 -12.86 20.61 30.11
C SER A 126 -13.91 20.72 31.21
N PHE A 127 -13.43 20.60 32.45
CA PHE A 127 -14.23 20.83 33.67
C PHE A 127 -13.68 22.07 34.36
N ASP A 128 -14.58 22.93 34.83
CA ASP A 128 -14.23 23.94 35.82
C ASP A 128 -14.15 23.25 37.19
N LEU A 129 -12.97 23.30 37.81
CA LEU A 129 -12.66 22.73 39.12
C LEU A 129 -12.71 23.82 40.21
#